data_AF-Q099U3-F1
#
_entry.id   AF-Q099U3-F1
#
_cell.length_a   1.000
_cell.length_b   1.000
_cell.length_c   1.000
_cell.angle_alpha   90.00
_cell.angle_beta   90.00
_cell.angle_gamma   90.00
#
_symmetry.space_group_name_H-M   'P 1'
#
loop_
_entity.id
_entity.type
_entity.pdbx_description
1 polymer ?
#
loop_
_entity_poly.entity_id
_entity_poly.type
_entity_poly.pdbx_seq_one_letter_code
_entity_poly.pdbx_strand_id
1 'polypeptide(L)'
;MKNNSLGWWVVLSLSASACGVQDLSEMEAQDGSSLQRPSTITADKARPPSGEATYGVAAEDYSPPESSITSFSTPDENGNYLGSVALKITATDVGSGVQEITYYLVGASTGSGTVTGSTVYVPLIENAGLTTVIYYARDKAGNVEEAKSFDVNIVFDQPGVSCLPVNLDDYNLFVLGNYTGGHDVQGKVAAGGNVSMQSFAVGAGLPATNTNHVLVVGGNLNVSNGTIYGDTYYGGSLTTNQSATVRRGTLNQGTPFNFTSLSSDLQTLSSQLSNDLAVNATPRIEPWGGLFLKGNDPKLNVFSLNASIFSTTRYMELEAPADSRIVVNIYGPSASFSNFSQHNFRGGIDQTGILYNFVDATQITASGFGFWGTVLAPLADITFNNGSWDGGIYANSLTGNAEGHINPLKDFEFCEGQNNY
;
A
#
# COMPACT_ATOMS: atom_id res chain seq x y z
N MET A 1 44.39 -0.58 -23.97
CA MET A 1 44.67 -1.92 -23.43
C MET A 1 43.32 -2.57 -23.18
N LYS A 2 42.78 -3.30 -24.17
CA LYS A 2 42.63 -4.77 -24.22
C LYS A 2 41.75 -5.30 -23.07
N ASN A 3 40.69 -6.09 -23.26
CA ASN A 3 40.02 -6.60 -24.45
C ASN A 3 38.69 -7.25 -24.00
N ASN A 4 37.70 -7.30 -24.90
CA ASN A 4 36.45 -8.08 -24.79
C ASN A 4 36.70 -9.61 -24.74
N SER A 5 35.75 -10.40 -24.22
CA SER A 5 34.97 -11.34 -25.05
C SER A 5 33.98 -12.22 -24.28
N LEU A 6 32.79 -12.35 -24.86
CA LEU A 6 31.75 -13.36 -24.65
C LEU A 6 32.20 -14.78 -25.07
N GLY A 7 31.63 -15.82 -24.47
CA GLY A 7 31.54 -17.19 -25.01
C GLY A 7 30.41 -17.92 -24.27
N TRP A 8 29.28 -18.29 -24.90
CA TRP A 8 29.02 -19.43 -25.79
C TRP A 8 29.37 -20.79 -25.15
N TRP A 9 28.34 -21.47 -24.62
CA TRP A 9 28.41 -22.88 -24.24
C TRP A 9 27.98 -23.76 -25.41
N VAL A 10 28.90 -24.58 -25.89
CA VAL A 10 28.68 -25.68 -26.82
C VAL A 10 28.43 -26.95 -26.01
N VAL A 11 27.37 -27.67 -26.36
CA VAL A 11 27.01 -28.99 -25.84
C VAL A 11 28.07 -30.00 -26.29
N LEU A 12 28.74 -30.65 -25.32
CA LEU A 12 29.52 -31.87 -25.56
C LEU A 12 28.85 -33.03 -24.83
N SER A 13 28.34 -33.98 -25.61
CA SER A 13 28.03 -35.33 -25.17
C SER A 13 29.33 -36.13 -25.05
N LEU A 14 29.58 -36.71 -23.86
CA LEU A 14 30.53 -37.80 -23.69
C LEU A 14 29.85 -38.94 -22.93
N SER A 15 29.73 -40.07 -23.62
CA SER A 15 29.52 -41.39 -23.05
C SER A 15 30.87 -41.95 -22.57
N ALA A 16 30.89 -42.56 -21.38
CA ALA A 16 31.58 -43.83 -21.12
C ALA A 16 31.46 -44.23 -19.64
N SER A 17 31.04 -45.48 -19.46
CA SER A 17 31.11 -46.30 -18.27
C SER A 17 32.51 -46.35 -17.63
N ALA A 18 32.56 -46.34 -16.30
CA ALA A 18 33.42 -47.22 -15.52
C ALA A 18 32.98 -47.24 -14.05
N CYS A 19 32.43 -48.37 -13.61
CA CYS A 19 32.36 -48.74 -12.21
C CYS A 19 33.69 -49.43 -11.88
N GLY A 20 34.46 -48.88 -10.94
CA GLY A 20 35.67 -49.49 -10.39
C GLY A 20 35.41 -49.92 -8.96
N VAL A 21 35.29 -51.22 -8.74
CA VAL A 21 35.19 -51.86 -7.41
C VAL A 21 36.61 -52.21 -6.95
N GLN A 22 36.89 -51.93 -5.67
CA GLN A 22 38.14 -52.24 -5.00
C GLN A 22 38.30 -53.75 -4.80
N ASP A 23 39.53 -54.22 -5.02
CA ASP A 23 40.00 -55.57 -4.77
C ASP A 23 40.62 -55.68 -3.36
N LEU A 24 40.50 -56.89 -2.80
CA LEU A 24 41.48 -57.66 -2.01
C LEU A 24 40.88 -58.33 -0.76
N SER A 25 40.62 -59.64 -0.84
CA SER A 25 41.45 -60.68 -0.19
C SER A 25 40.72 -62.05 -0.11
N GLU A 26 41.43 -63.10 -0.57
CA GLU A 26 41.53 -64.48 -0.05
C GLU A 26 40.23 -65.24 0.33
N MET A 27 39.93 -66.48 -0.09
CA MET A 27 40.78 -67.67 -0.11
C MET A 27 40.00 -68.85 -0.78
N GLU A 28 40.71 -69.61 -1.60
CA GLU A 28 40.62 -71.06 -1.87
C GLU A 28 39.38 -71.73 -2.50
N ALA A 29 39.67 -72.45 -3.58
CA ALA A 29 38.80 -73.32 -4.35
C ALA A 29 38.77 -74.75 -3.79
N GLN A 30 37.68 -75.48 -4.01
CA GLN A 30 37.81 -76.89 -4.36
C GLN A 30 36.68 -77.43 -5.25
N ASP A 31 37.19 -78.07 -6.30
CA ASP A 31 36.67 -78.84 -7.43
C ASP A 31 35.63 -79.95 -7.10
N GLY A 32 34.89 -80.40 -8.12
CA GLY A 32 34.12 -81.65 -8.02
C GLY A 32 32.89 -81.80 -8.92
N SER A 33 33.08 -81.82 -10.24
CA SER A 33 32.04 -82.23 -11.21
C SER A 33 31.63 -83.71 -11.08
N SER A 34 30.34 -84.06 -11.24
CA SER A 34 29.90 -85.08 -12.22
C SER A 34 28.36 -85.22 -12.33
N LEU A 35 27.91 -85.39 -13.57
CA LEU A 35 26.57 -85.77 -14.01
C LEU A 35 26.35 -87.29 -13.86
N GLN A 36 25.12 -87.74 -13.52
CA GLN A 36 24.31 -88.71 -14.28
C GLN A 36 23.04 -89.18 -13.53
N ARG A 37 21.93 -89.28 -14.27
CA ARG A 37 20.61 -89.88 -13.93
C ARG A 37 20.56 -91.35 -14.43
N PRO A 38 19.47 -92.15 -14.27
CA PRO A 38 18.53 -92.41 -13.15
C PRO A 38 18.30 -93.95 -12.91
N SER A 39 17.30 -94.31 -12.07
CA SER A 39 16.57 -95.60 -11.87
C SER A 39 16.72 -96.11 -10.42
N THR A 40 15.72 -96.53 -9.64
CA THR A 40 14.49 -97.31 -9.92
C THR A 40 13.49 -97.18 -8.76
N ILE A 41 12.23 -97.54 -9.03
CA ILE A 41 11.00 -97.41 -8.22
C ILE A 41 10.94 -98.35 -7.00
N THR A 42 10.39 -97.88 -5.87
CA THR A 42 9.48 -98.68 -5.02
C THR A 42 8.47 -97.77 -4.33
N ALA A 43 7.18 -98.10 -4.46
CA ALA A 43 6.06 -97.35 -3.89
C ALA A 43 5.79 -97.79 -2.45
N ASP A 44 5.52 -96.83 -1.56
CA ASP A 44 4.59 -97.05 -0.44
C ASP A 44 3.71 -95.81 -0.22
N LYS A 45 2.44 -96.08 0.07
CA LYS A 45 1.34 -95.12 0.14
C LYS A 45 1.34 -94.38 1.47
N ALA A 46 1.53 -93.06 1.42
CA ALA A 46 0.86 -92.15 2.34
C ALA A 46 0.64 -90.80 1.67
N ARG A 47 -0.62 -90.42 1.51
CA ARG A 47 -1.08 -89.11 1.03
C ARG A 47 -0.70 -88.03 2.05
N PRO A 48 0.12 -87.01 1.71
CA PRO A 48 0.10 -85.74 2.41
C PRO A 48 -0.97 -84.82 1.80
N PRO A 49 -1.47 -83.81 2.52
CA PRO A 49 -2.53 -82.95 2.03
C PRO A 49 -2.06 -82.13 0.82
N SER A 50 -2.95 -82.00 -0.16
CA SER A 50 -2.87 -81.03 -1.24
C SER A 50 -2.95 -79.61 -0.65
N GLY A 51 -1.82 -79.08 -0.22
CA GLY A 51 -1.62 -77.65 -0.11
C GLY A 51 -1.01 -77.18 -1.42
N GLU A 52 -1.84 -76.69 -2.34
CA GLU A 52 -1.34 -75.73 -3.32
C GLU A 52 -0.90 -74.50 -2.54
N ALA A 53 0.40 -74.41 -2.27
CA ALA A 53 0.99 -73.11 -1.98
C ALA A 53 1.00 -72.35 -3.32
N THR A 54 -0.11 -71.68 -3.62
CA THR A 54 -0.07 -70.57 -4.57
C THR A 54 0.83 -69.51 -3.97
N TYR A 55 2.11 -69.53 -4.35
CA TYR A 55 2.92 -68.32 -4.33
C TYR A 55 2.24 -67.38 -5.31
N GLY A 56 1.29 -66.58 -4.83
CA GLY A 56 0.81 -65.43 -5.56
C GLY A 56 2.00 -64.50 -5.72
N VAL A 57 2.70 -64.60 -6.86
CA VAL A 57 3.50 -63.49 -7.35
C VAL A 57 2.52 -62.32 -7.45
N ALA A 58 2.69 -61.34 -6.56
CA ALA A 58 2.00 -60.06 -6.73
C ALA A 58 2.29 -59.61 -8.17
N ALA A 59 1.26 -59.25 -8.92
CA ALA A 59 1.45 -58.74 -10.26
C ALA A 59 2.44 -57.57 -10.17
N GLU A 60 3.58 -57.68 -10.83
CA GLU A 60 4.54 -56.56 -10.87
C GLU A 60 3.86 -55.39 -11.57
N ASP A 61 3.84 -54.26 -10.87
CA ASP A 61 3.30 -53.01 -11.36
C ASP A 61 4.43 -52.23 -12.04
N TYR A 62 4.22 -51.88 -13.31
CA TYR A 62 5.13 -51.10 -14.13
C TYR A 62 4.50 -49.79 -14.60
N SER A 63 3.28 -49.47 -14.17
CA SER A 63 2.61 -48.21 -14.52
C SER A 63 2.96 -47.13 -13.51
N PRO A 64 3.51 -45.98 -13.94
CA PRO A 64 3.71 -44.88 -13.03
C PRO A 64 2.36 -44.25 -12.61
N PRO A 65 2.31 -43.60 -11.42
CA PRO A 65 1.14 -42.85 -10.99
C PRO A 65 0.90 -41.64 -11.90
N GLU A 66 -0.29 -41.04 -11.81
CA GLU A 66 -0.63 -39.80 -12.50
C GLU A 66 -1.06 -38.73 -11.49
N SER A 67 -0.33 -37.61 -11.44
CA SER A 67 -0.68 -36.46 -10.60
C SER A 67 -1.36 -35.31 -11.34
N SER A 68 -2.10 -34.51 -10.59
CA SER A 68 -2.70 -33.26 -11.02
C SER A 68 -2.62 -32.21 -9.90
N ILE A 69 -2.56 -30.95 -10.28
CA ILE A 69 -2.51 -29.81 -9.36
C ILE A 69 -3.74 -28.92 -9.53
N THR A 70 -4.28 -28.40 -8.43
CA THR A 70 -5.37 -27.43 -8.41
C THR A 70 -4.98 -26.23 -7.56
N SER A 71 -5.29 -25.02 -8.05
CA SER A 71 -5.19 -23.79 -7.28
C SER A 71 -6.51 -23.48 -6.58
N PHE A 72 -6.43 -22.99 -5.35
CA PHE A 72 -7.60 -22.47 -4.63
C PHE A 72 -7.90 -21.01 -4.98
N SER A 73 -6.93 -20.32 -5.57
CA SER A 73 -7.06 -18.96 -6.10
C SER A 73 -7.24 -19.00 -7.62
N THR A 74 -7.98 -18.03 -8.17
CA THR A 74 -8.15 -17.83 -9.61
C THR A 74 -7.25 -16.68 -10.08
N PRO A 75 -6.48 -16.85 -11.16
CA PRO A 75 -5.70 -15.75 -11.73
C PRO A 75 -6.60 -14.73 -12.45
N ASP A 76 -6.07 -13.55 -12.69
CA ASP A 76 -6.67 -12.52 -13.56
C ASP A 76 -6.61 -12.90 -15.05
N GLU A 77 -7.13 -12.01 -15.91
CA GLU A 77 -7.14 -12.20 -17.37
C GLU A 77 -5.74 -12.28 -18.02
N ASN A 78 -4.70 -11.85 -17.29
CA ASN A 78 -3.30 -11.88 -17.72
C ASN A 78 -2.52 -13.07 -17.12
N GLY A 79 -3.17 -13.91 -16.31
CA GLY A 79 -2.55 -15.06 -15.66
C GLY A 79 -1.84 -14.75 -14.34
N ASN A 80 -2.05 -13.58 -13.73
CA ASN A 80 -1.45 -13.21 -12.45
C ASN A 80 -2.38 -13.55 -11.28
N TYR A 81 -1.78 -13.95 -10.16
CA TYR A 81 -2.49 -14.17 -8.90
C TYR A 81 -2.31 -12.96 -7.98
N LEU A 82 -3.41 -12.51 -7.37
CA LEU A 82 -3.40 -11.41 -6.40
C LEU A 82 -3.26 -11.97 -4.99
N GLY A 83 -2.19 -11.55 -4.31
CA GLY A 83 -1.90 -12.03 -2.95
C GLY A 83 -1.46 -13.50 -2.91
N SER A 84 -1.61 -14.12 -1.75
CA SER A 84 -1.10 -15.47 -1.50
C SER A 84 -1.86 -16.57 -2.24
N VAL A 85 -1.15 -17.59 -2.72
CA VAL A 85 -1.76 -18.71 -3.46
C VAL A 85 -1.57 -20.03 -2.72
N ALA A 86 -2.69 -20.73 -2.48
CA ALA A 86 -2.70 -22.09 -1.96
C ALA A 86 -2.93 -23.10 -3.09
N LEU A 87 -2.18 -24.19 -3.08
CA LEU A 87 -2.25 -25.25 -4.09
C LEU A 87 -2.46 -26.63 -3.43
N LYS A 88 -3.13 -27.53 -4.15
CA LYS A 88 -3.29 -28.94 -3.79
C LYS A 88 -2.83 -29.81 -4.96
N ILE A 89 -1.97 -30.78 -4.67
CA ILE A 89 -1.56 -31.81 -5.63
C ILE A 89 -2.20 -33.13 -5.20
N THR A 90 -2.78 -33.86 -6.15
CA THR A 90 -3.35 -35.19 -5.96
C THR A 90 -2.79 -36.16 -6.98
N ALA A 91 -2.56 -37.41 -6.59
CA ALA A 91 -2.11 -38.46 -7.50
C ALA A 91 -2.99 -39.70 -7.41
N THR A 92 -3.16 -40.39 -8.53
CA THR A 92 -3.86 -41.67 -8.62
C THR A 92 -2.97 -42.69 -9.32
N ASP A 93 -3.13 -43.95 -8.95
CA ASP A 93 -2.45 -45.06 -9.59
C ASP A 93 -3.41 -46.24 -9.74
N VAL A 94 -3.29 -46.97 -10.85
CA VAL A 94 -4.17 -48.11 -11.18
C VAL A 94 -3.62 -49.43 -10.60
N GLY A 95 -2.31 -49.49 -10.33
CA GLY A 95 -1.60 -50.67 -9.83
C GLY A 95 -1.41 -50.68 -8.31
N SER A 96 -0.18 -50.45 -7.88
CA SER A 96 0.32 -50.60 -6.51
C SER A 96 -0.14 -49.49 -5.55
N GLY A 97 -0.73 -48.43 -6.08
CA GLY A 97 -1.17 -47.23 -5.37
C GLY A 97 -0.03 -46.26 -5.13
N VAL A 98 -0.37 -44.99 -4.91
CA VAL A 98 0.62 -43.92 -4.68
C VAL A 98 1.35 -44.12 -3.34
N GLN A 99 2.68 -44.05 -3.37
CA GLN A 99 3.54 -44.04 -2.19
C GLN A 99 3.75 -42.61 -1.69
N GLU A 100 4.20 -41.70 -2.55
CA GLU A 100 4.55 -40.33 -2.18
C GLU A 100 4.43 -39.34 -3.34
N ILE A 101 4.27 -38.07 -3.00
CA ILE A 101 4.33 -36.93 -3.92
C ILE A 101 5.49 -36.04 -3.50
N THR A 102 6.34 -35.66 -4.44
CA THR A 102 7.43 -34.69 -4.25
C THR A 102 7.14 -33.43 -5.05
N TYR A 103 7.40 -32.26 -4.45
CA TYR A 103 7.31 -30.97 -5.12
C TYR A 103 8.53 -30.08 -4.82
N TYR A 104 8.80 -29.16 -5.74
CA TYR A 104 9.82 -28.11 -5.65
C TYR A 104 9.21 -26.78 -6.08
N LEU A 105 9.58 -25.70 -5.37
CA LEU A 105 9.28 -24.32 -5.72
C LEU A 105 10.57 -23.67 -6.21
N VAL A 106 10.53 -23.10 -7.41
CA VAL A 106 11.68 -22.46 -8.05
C VAL A 106 11.27 -21.06 -8.53
N GLY A 107 12.11 -20.05 -8.30
CA GLY A 107 11.84 -18.66 -8.68
C GLY A 107 11.65 -17.77 -7.46
N ALA A 108 10.57 -17.00 -7.45
CA ALA A 108 10.26 -16.03 -6.39
C ALA A 108 10.08 -16.66 -5.01
N SER A 109 9.36 -17.78 -4.92
CA SER A 109 9.34 -18.63 -3.73
C SER A 109 10.20 -19.87 -3.97
N THR A 110 10.94 -20.27 -2.93
CA THR A 110 11.81 -21.46 -2.97
C THR A 110 11.46 -22.41 -1.84
N GLY A 111 11.60 -23.71 -2.10
CA GLY A 111 11.26 -24.75 -1.13
C GLY A 111 11.03 -26.10 -1.81
N SER A 112 10.89 -27.14 -1.01
CA SER A 112 10.58 -28.49 -1.50
C SER A 112 9.94 -29.31 -0.39
N GLY A 113 9.23 -30.36 -0.78
CA GLY A 113 8.70 -31.33 0.18
C GLY A 113 8.37 -32.66 -0.48
N THR A 114 8.53 -33.73 0.29
CA THR A 114 8.05 -35.07 -0.06
C THR A 114 7.05 -35.51 1.00
N VAL A 115 5.85 -35.87 0.57
CA VAL A 115 4.76 -36.27 1.46
C VAL A 115 4.28 -37.65 1.04
N THR A 116 4.27 -38.57 2.00
CA THR A 116 3.71 -39.91 1.81
C THR A 116 2.19 -39.83 1.63
N GLY A 117 1.66 -40.55 0.65
CA GLY A 117 0.24 -40.58 0.30
C GLY A 117 -0.08 -39.92 -1.03
N SER A 118 -1.36 -39.90 -1.37
CA SER A 118 -1.88 -39.46 -2.67
C SER A 118 -2.32 -37.99 -2.72
N THR A 119 -2.05 -37.20 -1.67
CA THR A 119 -2.45 -35.80 -1.60
C THR A 119 -1.45 -34.98 -0.80
N VAL A 120 -1.08 -33.81 -1.31
CA VAL A 120 -0.26 -32.82 -0.61
C VAL A 120 -0.83 -31.41 -0.80
N TYR A 121 -0.81 -30.62 0.29
CA TYR A 121 -1.05 -29.19 0.24
C TYR A 121 0.31 -28.50 0.21
N VAL A 122 0.56 -27.74 -0.86
CA VAL A 122 1.81 -26.97 -0.99
C VAL A 122 1.75 -25.82 0.01
N PRO A 123 2.87 -25.49 0.71
CA PRO A 123 2.95 -24.29 1.54
C PRO A 123 2.49 -23.05 0.77
N LEU A 124 1.87 -22.12 1.50
CA LEU A 124 1.34 -20.90 0.92
C LEU A 124 2.45 -20.15 0.18
N ILE A 125 2.20 -19.82 -1.10
CA ILE A 125 3.13 -19.03 -1.89
C ILE A 125 2.79 -17.57 -1.64
N GLU A 126 3.72 -16.83 -1.03
CA GLU A 126 3.50 -15.47 -0.51
C GLU A 126 4.55 -14.46 -1.00
N ASN A 127 5.43 -14.82 -1.93
CA ASN A 127 6.42 -13.89 -2.50
C ASN A 127 6.00 -13.46 -3.91
N ALA A 128 6.11 -12.16 -4.20
CA ALA A 128 5.84 -11.62 -5.53
C ALA A 128 6.81 -12.18 -6.59
N GLY A 129 6.30 -12.35 -7.80
CA GLY A 129 7.02 -12.83 -8.96
C GLY A 129 6.67 -14.28 -9.31
N LEU A 130 7.29 -14.76 -10.40
CA LEU A 130 7.05 -16.09 -10.93
C LEU A 130 7.66 -17.15 -10.02
N THR A 131 6.80 -18.05 -9.53
CA THR A 131 7.18 -19.30 -8.88
C THR A 131 6.70 -20.46 -9.73
N THR A 132 7.63 -21.29 -10.19
CA THR A 132 7.32 -22.55 -10.88
C THR A 132 7.28 -23.68 -9.87
N VAL A 133 6.13 -24.35 -9.79
CA VAL A 133 5.93 -25.55 -8.97
C VAL A 133 6.19 -26.77 -9.82
N ILE A 134 7.27 -27.50 -9.52
CA ILE A 134 7.62 -28.76 -10.18
C ILE A 134 7.19 -29.91 -9.28
N TYR A 135 6.45 -30.88 -9.79
CA TYR A 135 5.94 -31.99 -8.99
C TYR A 135 5.92 -33.32 -9.74
N TYR A 136 6.06 -34.41 -9.00
CA TYR A 136 5.88 -35.79 -9.47
C TYR A 136 5.51 -36.72 -8.30
N ALA A 137 4.90 -37.86 -8.62
CA ALA A 137 4.52 -38.92 -7.72
C ALA A 137 5.30 -40.21 -7.98
N ARG A 138 5.44 -41.01 -6.94
CA ARG A 138 6.00 -42.37 -6.97
C ARG A 138 4.98 -43.35 -6.38
N ASP A 139 4.83 -44.51 -6.99
CA ASP A 139 3.97 -45.59 -6.49
C ASP A 139 4.72 -46.52 -5.49
N LYS A 140 4.06 -47.56 -5.00
CA LYS A 140 4.68 -48.52 -4.06
C LYS A 140 5.57 -49.57 -4.73
N ALA A 141 5.46 -49.73 -6.05
CA ALA A 141 6.32 -50.60 -6.85
C ALA A 141 7.64 -49.93 -7.27
N GLY A 142 7.75 -48.61 -7.08
CA GLY A 142 8.92 -47.79 -7.39
C GLY A 142 8.84 -47.08 -8.74
N ASN A 143 7.72 -47.14 -9.46
CA ASN A 143 7.54 -46.38 -10.70
C ASN A 143 7.33 -44.90 -10.36
N VAL A 144 7.96 -44.03 -11.15
CA VAL A 144 7.94 -42.57 -10.97
C VAL A 144 7.37 -41.94 -12.22
N GLU A 145 6.45 -41.00 -12.06
CA GLU A 145 5.93 -40.25 -13.20
C GLU A 145 6.92 -39.19 -13.71
N GLU A 146 6.75 -38.77 -14.96
CA GLU A 146 7.47 -37.61 -15.49
C GLU A 146 7.07 -36.34 -14.74
N ALA A 147 8.05 -35.50 -14.41
CA ALA A 147 7.81 -34.28 -13.65
C ALA A 147 6.95 -33.28 -14.43
N LYS A 148 5.95 -32.72 -13.75
CA LYS A 148 5.04 -31.71 -14.27
C LYS A 148 5.37 -30.36 -13.66
N SER A 149 4.99 -29.28 -14.34
CA SER A 149 5.18 -27.91 -13.86
C SER A 149 3.87 -27.13 -13.82
N PHE A 150 3.75 -26.21 -12.86
CA PHE A 150 2.65 -25.26 -12.76
C PHE A 150 3.19 -23.90 -12.34
N ASP A 151 2.92 -22.87 -13.13
CA ASP A 151 3.43 -21.52 -12.89
C ASP A 151 2.45 -20.69 -12.09
N VAL A 152 2.97 -20.01 -11.07
CA VAL A 152 2.25 -19.06 -10.22
C VAL A 152 3.00 -17.74 -10.26
N ASN A 153 2.46 -16.75 -10.98
CA ASN A 153 2.99 -15.39 -10.93
C ASN A 153 2.19 -14.56 -9.92
N ILE A 154 2.76 -14.27 -8.76
CA ILE A 154 2.10 -13.41 -7.75
C ILE A 154 2.48 -11.96 -8.01
N VAL A 155 1.48 -11.07 -8.02
CA VAL A 155 1.70 -9.62 -8.06
C VAL A 155 1.05 -8.99 -6.82
N PHE A 156 1.78 -8.10 -6.13
CA PHE A 156 1.25 -7.32 -5.01
C PHE A 156 0.78 -5.94 -5.43
N ASP A 157 1.30 -5.48 -6.55
CA ASP A 157 0.89 -4.34 -7.33
C ASP A 157 0.13 -4.87 -8.54
N GLN A 158 -1.19 -4.67 -8.57
CA GLN A 158 -1.84 -4.64 -9.87
C GLN A 158 -1.14 -3.54 -10.68
N PRO A 159 -0.64 -3.81 -11.90
CA PRO A 159 -0.34 -2.74 -12.84
C PRO A 159 -1.64 -1.96 -13.06
N GLY A 160 -1.79 -0.81 -12.40
CA GLY A 160 -3.01 0.00 -12.46
C GLY A 160 -3.57 0.53 -11.12
N VAL A 161 -3.09 0.10 -9.95
CA VAL A 161 -3.52 0.70 -8.66
C VAL A 161 -2.60 1.83 -8.23
N SER A 162 -2.89 3.05 -8.69
CA SER A 162 -2.22 4.26 -8.21
C SER A 162 -2.86 4.67 -6.88
N CYS A 163 -2.07 4.67 -5.80
CA CYS A 163 -2.49 5.25 -4.54
C CYS A 163 -2.14 6.75 -4.53
N LEU A 164 -3.11 7.61 -4.23
CA LEU A 164 -2.89 9.02 -3.99
C LEU A 164 -2.70 9.26 -2.49
N PRO A 165 -1.47 9.58 -2.05
CA PRO A 165 -1.23 10.03 -0.69
C PRO A 165 -1.75 11.45 -0.48
N VAL A 166 -2.37 11.69 0.67
CA VAL A 166 -2.88 13.00 1.09
C VAL A 166 -2.18 13.39 2.40
N ASN A 167 -1.09 14.14 2.26
CA ASN A 167 -0.26 14.61 3.38
C ASN A 167 -0.35 16.13 3.45
N LEU A 168 -1.19 16.62 4.36
CA LEU A 168 -1.49 18.05 4.56
C LEU A 168 -1.46 18.41 6.05
N ASP A 169 -0.46 17.89 6.76
CA ASP A 169 -0.29 17.95 8.21
C ASP A 169 0.88 18.86 8.66
N ASP A 170 1.83 19.12 7.76
CA ASP A 170 3.06 19.88 8.04
C ASP A 170 2.82 21.35 8.41
N TYR A 171 1.85 22.01 7.78
CA TYR A 171 1.63 23.46 7.92
C TYR A 171 0.21 23.77 8.37
N ASN A 172 0.12 24.70 9.32
CA ASN A 172 -1.14 25.28 9.74
C ASN A 172 -1.62 26.29 8.67
N LEU A 173 -0.67 26.97 8.01
CA LEU A 173 -0.91 27.80 6.83
C LEU A 173 0.22 27.61 5.81
N PHE A 174 -0.14 27.27 4.57
CA PHE A 174 0.74 27.28 3.41
C PHE A 174 0.09 28.11 2.31
N VAL A 175 0.75 29.17 1.85
CA VAL A 175 0.28 29.98 0.71
C VAL A 175 1.35 30.15 -0.34
N LEU A 176 0.96 30.19 -1.61
CA LEU A 176 1.90 30.41 -2.71
C LEU A 176 2.34 31.88 -2.83
N GLY A 177 1.38 32.78 -2.64
CA GLY A 177 1.52 34.22 -2.69
C GLY A 177 1.69 34.81 -1.30
N ASN A 178 1.01 35.92 -1.03
CA ASN A 178 1.23 36.70 0.18
C ASN A 178 0.38 36.20 1.36
N TYR A 179 0.91 36.37 2.57
CA TYR A 179 0.14 36.32 3.81
C TYR A 179 0.17 37.70 4.48
N THR A 180 -0.98 38.38 4.55
CA THR A 180 -1.07 39.78 5.00
C THR A 180 -2.12 39.97 6.08
N GLY A 181 -1.83 40.83 7.05
CA GLY A 181 -2.69 41.08 8.21
C GLY A 181 -2.17 40.24 9.35
N GLY A 182 -2.48 38.94 9.30
CA GLY A 182 -1.98 37.83 10.11
C GLY A 182 -1.86 38.08 11.62
N HIS A 183 -2.55 37.25 12.41
CA HIS A 183 -2.49 37.31 13.87
C HIS A 183 -1.79 36.06 14.41
N ASP A 184 -2.46 35.28 15.25
CA ASP A 184 -1.86 34.10 15.88
C ASP A 184 -2.05 32.87 15.00
N VAL A 185 -0.96 32.15 14.74
CA VAL A 185 -0.94 30.83 14.13
C VAL A 185 -0.16 29.90 15.05
N GLN A 186 -0.87 28.97 15.70
CA GLN A 186 -0.29 28.08 16.69
C GLN A 186 0.78 27.15 16.09
N GLY A 187 0.60 26.74 14.82
CA GLY A 187 1.51 25.86 14.08
C GLY A 187 2.47 26.58 13.14
N LYS A 188 2.94 25.86 12.12
CA LYS A 188 3.89 26.38 11.12
C LYS A 188 3.20 27.19 10.03
N VAL A 189 3.93 28.16 9.48
CA VAL A 189 3.48 29.02 8.37
C VAL A 189 4.50 29.01 7.24
N ALA A 190 4.03 28.84 6.01
CA ALA A 190 4.82 29.03 4.80
C ALA A 190 4.08 29.96 3.82
N ALA A 191 4.80 30.91 3.24
CA ALA A 191 4.27 31.81 2.22
C ALA A 191 5.32 32.03 1.12
N GLY A 192 4.99 31.74 -0.14
CA GLY A 192 5.94 31.90 -1.26
C GLY A 192 6.16 33.36 -1.65
N GLY A 193 5.19 34.23 -1.34
CA GLY A 193 5.29 35.67 -1.48
C GLY A 193 5.80 36.36 -0.22
N ASN A 194 5.28 37.57 0.02
CA ASN A 194 5.62 38.37 1.19
C ASN A 194 4.73 37.99 2.39
N VAL A 195 5.29 38.14 3.59
CA VAL A 195 4.54 38.04 4.85
C VAL A 195 4.52 39.39 5.55
N SER A 196 3.35 39.84 5.97
CA SER A 196 3.16 41.04 6.78
C SER A 196 2.23 40.76 7.96
N MET A 197 2.76 40.80 9.18
CA MET A 197 2.00 40.52 10.42
C MET A 197 2.28 41.55 11.52
N GLN A 198 1.27 41.78 12.37
CA GLN A 198 1.37 42.66 13.53
C GLN A 198 0.64 42.05 14.73
N SER A 199 1.19 42.17 15.93
CA SER A 199 0.56 41.64 17.15
C SER A 199 0.31 40.13 17.05
N PHE A 200 1.36 39.38 16.69
CA PHE A 200 1.24 38.00 16.24
C PHE A 200 2.05 37.01 17.09
N ALA A 201 1.68 35.74 17.02
CA ALA A 201 2.50 34.61 17.43
C ALA A 201 2.48 33.51 16.36
N VAL A 202 3.65 33.03 15.92
CA VAL A 202 3.76 31.88 14.99
C VAL A 202 4.48 30.73 15.69
N GLY A 203 3.89 29.53 15.66
CA GLY A 203 4.47 28.31 16.22
C GLY A 203 4.41 28.20 17.74
N ALA A 204 3.61 29.05 18.41
CA ALA A 204 3.52 29.07 19.88
C ALA A 204 2.94 27.77 20.45
N GLY A 205 2.08 27.08 19.69
CA GLY A 205 1.48 25.80 20.07
C GLY A 205 2.38 24.59 19.78
N LEU A 206 3.51 24.77 19.08
CA LEU A 206 4.41 23.69 18.74
C LEU A 206 5.24 23.23 19.95
N PRO A 207 5.50 21.91 20.08
CA PRO A 207 6.45 21.37 21.07
C PRO A 207 7.80 22.09 20.98
N ALA A 208 8.48 22.25 22.12
CA ALA A 208 9.76 22.97 22.17
C ALA A 208 10.87 22.36 21.29
N THR A 209 10.72 21.09 20.89
CA THR A 209 11.61 20.36 19.98
C THR A 209 11.28 20.54 18.50
N ASN A 210 10.08 21.02 18.14
CA ASN A 210 9.65 21.21 16.76
C ASN A 210 9.90 22.66 16.33
N THR A 211 11.17 22.97 16.09
CA THR A 211 11.62 24.32 15.72
C THR A 211 11.91 24.47 14.23
N ASN A 212 11.96 23.38 13.48
CA ASN A 212 12.34 23.40 12.07
C ASN A 212 11.25 24.02 11.19
N HIS A 213 11.63 24.99 10.36
CA HIS A 213 10.79 25.63 9.35
C HIS A 213 9.46 26.18 9.90
N VAL A 214 9.49 26.80 11.09
CA VAL A 214 8.28 27.33 11.74
C VAL A 214 7.68 28.49 10.96
N LEU A 215 8.51 29.37 10.40
CA LEU A 215 8.07 30.39 9.45
C LEU A 215 8.97 30.38 8.22
N VAL A 216 8.40 30.19 7.03
CA VAL A 216 9.15 30.26 5.77
C VAL A 216 8.51 31.24 4.82
N VAL A 217 9.30 32.20 4.34
CA VAL A 217 8.84 33.30 3.49
C VAL A 217 9.69 33.35 2.22
N GLY A 218 9.07 33.21 1.06
CA GLY A 218 9.77 33.30 -0.22
C GLY A 218 10.20 34.73 -0.57
N GLY A 219 9.40 35.72 -0.17
CA GLY A 219 9.64 37.15 -0.39
C GLY A 219 10.12 37.90 0.86
N ASN A 220 9.64 39.13 1.02
CA ASN A 220 9.95 40.00 2.14
C ASN A 220 9.17 39.60 3.39
N LEU A 221 9.83 39.64 4.54
CA LEU A 221 9.24 39.44 5.86
C LEU A 221 9.12 40.78 6.58
N ASN A 222 7.89 41.25 6.79
CA ASN A 222 7.58 42.45 7.57
C ASN A 222 6.78 42.08 8.83
N VAL A 223 7.40 42.21 10.00
CA VAL A 223 6.78 41.79 11.26
C VAL A 223 6.96 42.83 12.36
N SER A 224 5.92 42.97 13.19
CA SER A 224 5.95 43.92 14.30
C SER A 224 5.19 43.39 15.51
N ASN A 225 5.71 43.69 16.71
CA ASN A 225 5.02 43.39 17.98
C ASN A 225 4.58 41.92 18.13
N GLY A 226 5.49 40.95 18.00
CA GLY A 226 5.09 39.54 17.99
C GLY A 226 6.24 38.56 18.23
N THR A 227 5.94 37.26 18.26
CA THR A 227 6.94 36.22 18.53
C THR A 227 6.83 35.06 17.55
N ILE A 228 7.95 34.66 16.97
CA ILE A 228 8.08 33.41 16.21
C ILE A 228 8.79 32.38 17.07
N TYR A 229 8.24 31.18 17.19
CA TYR A 229 8.68 30.15 18.14
C TYR A 229 9.47 28.99 17.50
N GLY A 230 10.33 29.32 16.52
CA GLY A 230 11.26 28.38 15.88
C GLY A 230 12.02 29.05 14.73
N ASP A 231 12.71 28.23 13.94
CA ASP A 231 13.52 28.68 12.81
C ASP A 231 12.67 29.36 11.74
N THR A 232 13.20 30.48 11.28
CA THR A 232 12.55 31.39 10.34
C THR A 232 13.43 31.57 9.12
N TYR A 233 12.84 31.47 7.94
CA TYR A 233 13.49 31.65 6.65
C TYR A 233 12.81 32.76 5.86
N TYR A 234 13.59 33.63 5.21
CA TYR A 234 13.06 34.69 4.34
C TYR A 234 13.94 34.89 3.10
N GLY A 235 13.36 34.95 1.91
CA GLY A 235 14.12 35.12 0.66
C GLY A 235 14.48 36.58 0.34
N GLY A 236 13.60 37.53 0.72
CA GLY A 236 13.73 38.94 0.41
C GLY A 236 14.38 39.77 1.53
N SER A 237 13.82 40.96 1.80
CA SER A 237 14.23 41.82 2.90
C SER A 237 13.52 41.47 4.20
N LEU A 238 14.19 41.77 5.33
CA LEU A 238 13.62 41.65 6.66
C LEU A 238 13.34 43.05 7.21
N THR A 239 12.08 43.34 7.51
CA THR A 239 11.66 44.52 8.27
C THR A 239 11.09 44.07 9.60
N THR A 240 11.77 44.44 10.69
CA THR A 240 11.27 44.19 12.05
C THR A 240 11.29 45.47 12.87
N ASN A 241 10.32 45.65 13.76
CA ASN A 241 10.48 46.59 14.87
C ASN A 241 11.10 45.88 16.07
N GLN A 242 11.71 46.63 17.01
CA GLN A 242 12.44 46.06 18.15
C GLN A 242 11.62 45.16 19.09
N SER A 243 10.30 45.04 18.88
CA SER A 243 9.41 44.19 19.66
C SER A 243 9.09 42.84 19.01
N ALA A 244 9.45 42.62 17.75
CA ALA A 244 9.33 41.30 17.11
C ALA A 244 10.52 40.42 17.54
N THR A 245 10.23 39.22 18.04
CA THR A 245 11.27 38.31 18.55
C THR A 245 11.21 36.93 17.89
N VAL A 246 12.36 36.29 17.75
CA VAL A 246 12.46 34.86 17.42
C VAL A 246 12.94 34.12 18.65
N ARG A 247 12.17 33.12 19.09
CA ARG A 247 12.45 32.28 20.26
C ARG A 247 12.65 30.85 19.80
N ARG A 248 13.59 30.14 20.43
CA ARG A 248 13.89 28.72 20.15
C ARG A 248 14.28 28.47 18.69
N GLY A 249 14.81 29.46 18.00
CA GLY A 249 15.16 29.35 16.59
C GLY A 249 16.00 30.50 16.10
N THR A 250 16.29 30.47 14.82
CA THR A 250 17.20 31.38 14.13
C THR A 250 16.50 32.12 12.98
N LEU A 251 17.04 33.27 12.60
CA LEU A 251 16.66 34.00 11.38
C LEU A 251 17.67 33.65 10.28
N ASN A 252 17.17 33.09 9.19
CA ASN A 252 17.97 32.64 8.07
C ASN A 252 17.49 33.31 6.78
N GLN A 253 18.39 33.91 6.03
CA GLN A 253 18.06 34.41 4.70
C GLN A 253 18.19 33.27 3.68
N GLY A 254 17.16 33.08 2.85
CA GLY A 254 17.04 32.03 1.85
C GLY A 254 15.68 31.33 1.90
N THR A 255 15.44 30.47 0.91
CA THR A 255 14.19 29.71 0.75
C THR A 255 14.50 28.21 0.76
N PRO A 256 14.20 27.47 1.85
CA PRO A 256 14.60 26.08 2.01
C PRO A 256 13.84 25.10 1.08
N PHE A 257 12.78 25.55 0.40
CA PHE A 257 12.03 24.74 -0.55
C PHE A 257 11.52 25.55 -1.74
N ASN A 258 11.13 24.84 -2.80
CA ASN A 258 10.62 25.41 -4.06
C ASN A 258 9.09 25.53 -4.00
N PHE A 259 8.59 26.74 -3.72
CA PHE A 259 7.15 27.02 -3.66
C PHE A 259 6.41 26.76 -4.99
N THR A 260 7.07 26.92 -6.14
CA THR A 260 6.45 26.63 -7.45
C THR A 260 6.17 25.14 -7.61
N SER A 261 7.11 24.27 -7.20
CA SER A 261 6.88 22.82 -7.23
C SER A 261 5.75 22.42 -6.30
N LEU A 262 5.81 22.86 -5.03
CA LEU A 262 4.79 22.55 -4.03
C LEU A 262 3.41 23.05 -4.45
N SER A 263 3.31 24.21 -5.10
CA SER A 263 2.05 24.69 -5.67
C SER A 263 1.53 23.77 -6.76
N SER A 264 2.39 23.32 -7.67
CA SER A 264 1.99 22.39 -8.71
C SER A 264 1.45 21.11 -8.08
N ASP A 265 2.14 20.58 -7.07
CA ASP A 265 1.75 19.36 -6.37
C ASP A 265 0.39 19.53 -5.67
N LEU A 266 0.13 20.67 -5.00
CA LEU A 266 -1.16 20.95 -4.36
C LEU A 266 -2.31 21.12 -5.37
N GLN A 267 -2.07 21.76 -6.52
CA GLN A 267 -3.05 21.87 -7.59
C GLN A 267 -3.36 20.51 -8.20
N THR A 268 -2.33 19.70 -8.45
CA THR A 268 -2.47 18.32 -8.92
C THR A 268 -3.26 17.49 -7.91
N LEU A 269 -2.91 17.53 -6.63
CA LEU A 269 -3.64 16.84 -5.55
C LEU A 269 -5.12 17.26 -5.51
N SER A 270 -5.40 18.56 -5.54
CA SER A 270 -6.78 19.07 -5.56
C SER A 270 -7.58 18.54 -6.75
N SER A 271 -6.97 18.51 -7.94
CA SER A 271 -7.60 17.97 -9.15
C SER A 271 -7.84 16.47 -9.07
N GLN A 272 -6.85 15.68 -8.61
CA GLN A 272 -6.95 14.23 -8.46
C GLN A 272 -8.01 13.84 -7.43
N LEU A 273 -8.04 14.50 -6.26
CA LEU A 273 -9.09 14.32 -5.25
C LEU A 273 -10.50 14.54 -5.82
N SER A 274 -10.65 15.42 -6.80
CA SER A 274 -11.95 15.74 -7.40
C SER A 274 -12.35 14.83 -8.57
N ASN A 275 -11.36 14.26 -9.28
CA ASN A 275 -11.58 13.44 -10.47
C ASN A 275 -11.61 11.94 -10.15
N ASP A 276 -10.75 11.51 -9.21
CA ASP A 276 -10.42 10.10 -9.01
C ASP A 276 -11.21 9.52 -7.81
N LEU A 277 -11.64 10.37 -6.87
CA LEU A 277 -12.50 9.94 -5.76
C LEU A 277 -13.96 9.86 -6.18
N ALA A 278 -14.49 8.63 -6.19
CA ALA A 278 -15.91 8.40 -6.36
C ALA A 278 -16.72 9.00 -5.21
N VAL A 279 -17.67 9.88 -5.54
CA VAL A 279 -18.65 10.41 -4.58
C VAL A 279 -19.51 9.25 -4.07
N ASN A 280 -19.48 9.03 -2.76
CA ASN A 280 -20.20 7.92 -2.10
C ASN A 280 -21.21 8.38 -1.04
N ALA A 281 -21.33 9.69 -0.81
CA ALA A 281 -22.28 10.27 0.13
C ALA A 281 -23.01 11.49 -0.48
N THR A 282 -24.27 11.68 -0.12
CA THR A 282 -25.11 12.76 -0.63
C THR A 282 -25.42 13.78 0.47
N PRO A 283 -25.19 15.08 0.22
CA PRO A 283 -25.50 16.12 1.19
C PRO A 283 -27.03 16.30 1.34
N ARG A 284 -27.50 16.55 2.56
CA ARG A 284 -28.86 17.04 2.81
C ARG A 284 -28.81 18.55 3.02
N ILE A 285 -29.53 19.27 2.17
CA ILE A 285 -29.60 20.73 2.16
C ILE A 285 -31.02 21.14 2.49
N GLU A 286 -31.17 21.98 3.51
CA GLU A 286 -32.47 22.44 3.99
C GLU A 286 -32.72 23.90 3.62
N PRO A 287 -33.97 24.28 3.24
CA PRO A 287 -34.30 25.65 2.86
C PRO A 287 -34.05 26.72 3.93
N TRP A 288 -34.04 26.32 5.21
CA TRP A 288 -33.75 27.21 6.33
C TRP A 288 -32.25 27.49 6.52
N GLY A 289 -31.36 26.87 5.71
CA GLY A 289 -29.91 27.05 5.78
C GLY A 289 -29.16 25.91 6.48
N GLY A 290 -29.76 24.73 6.61
CA GLY A 290 -29.10 23.55 7.18
C GLY A 290 -28.34 22.76 6.13
N LEU A 291 -27.05 22.53 6.33
CA LEU A 291 -26.21 21.66 5.52
C LEU A 291 -25.73 20.48 6.36
N PHE A 292 -26.14 19.26 5.97
CA PHE A 292 -25.78 18.04 6.68
C PHE A 292 -25.01 17.11 5.75
N LEU A 293 -23.79 16.77 6.14
CA LEU A 293 -22.88 15.88 5.42
C LEU A 293 -22.76 14.59 6.24
N LYS A 294 -23.62 13.61 5.95
CA LYS A 294 -23.62 12.31 6.63
C LYS A 294 -22.98 11.24 5.77
N GLY A 295 -21.84 10.74 6.23
CA GLY A 295 -21.12 9.60 5.70
C GLY A 295 -21.30 8.36 6.58
N ASN A 296 -21.28 7.17 5.98
CA ASN A 296 -21.37 5.90 6.70
C ASN A 296 -20.20 4.95 6.39
N ASP A 297 -19.33 5.32 5.44
CA ASP A 297 -18.15 4.53 5.10
C ASP A 297 -17.14 4.62 6.26
N PRO A 298 -16.66 3.48 6.79
CA PRO A 298 -15.73 3.47 7.92
C PRO A 298 -14.34 4.00 7.58
N LYS A 299 -14.01 4.21 6.30
CA LYS A 299 -12.73 4.70 5.83
C LYS A 299 -12.84 6.08 5.20
N LEU A 300 -13.66 6.26 4.17
CA LEU A 300 -13.67 7.49 3.37
C LEU A 300 -15.07 7.86 2.87
N ASN A 301 -15.49 9.08 3.17
CA ASN A 301 -16.78 9.64 2.79
C ASN A 301 -16.55 10.86 1.90
N VAL A 302 -16.99 10.77 0.64
CA VAL A 302 -16.72 11.77 -0.40
C VAL A 302 -18.02 12.46 -0.78
N PHE A 303 -18.02 13.78 -0.70
CA PHE A 303 -19.14 14.64 -1.07
C PHE A 303 -18.75 15.58 -2.21
N SER A 304 -19.75 15.99 -2.99
CA SER A 304 -19.63 17.07 -3.97
C SER A 304 -20.64 18.17 -3.67
N LEU A 305 -20.18 19.43 -3.65
CA LEU A 305 -20.98 20.62 -3.34
C LEU A 305 -20.69 21.75 -4.32
N ASN A 306 -21.72 22.57 -4.58
CA ASN A 306 -21.52 23.87 -5.22
C ASN A 306 -21.21 24.93 -4.15
N ALA A 307 -20.15 25.72 -4.35
CA ALA A 307 -19.68 26.74 -3.42
C ALA A 307 -20.74 27.80 -3.06
N SER A 308 -21.72 28.03 -3.94
CA SER A 308 -22.81 28.99 -3.67
C SER A 308 -23.65 28.64 -2.44
N ILE A 309 -23.68 27.36 -2.02
CA ILE A 309 -24.46 26.92 -0.87
C ILE A 309 -24.01 27.58 0.44
N PHE A 310 -22.73 27.95 0.56
CA PHE A 310 -22.20 28.51 1.80
C PHE A 310 -22.74 29.92 2.10
N SER A 311 -23.19 30.65 1.08
CA SER A 311 -23.82 31.97 1.26
C SER A 311 -25.18 31.90 1.98
N THR A 312 -25.88 30.78 1.84
CA THR A 312 -27.20 30.54 2.46
C THR A 312 -27.14 29.59 3.65
N THR A 313 -26.01 28.90 3.86
CA THR A 313 -25.81 28.01 5.00
C THR A 313 -25.75 28.83 6.30
N ARG A 314 -26.42 28.33 7.33
CA ARG A 314 -26.49 28.88 8.70
C ARG A 314 -26.09 27.85 9.74
N TYR A 315 -26.33 26.57 9.44
CA TYR A 315 -25.98 25.43 10.28
C TYR A 315 -25.26 24.40 9.43
N MET A 316 -24.11 23.93 9.89
CA MET A 316 -23.39 22.82 9.27
C MET A 316 -23.18 21.69 10.26
N GLU A 317 -23.45 20.46 9.83
CA GLU A 317 -23.13 19.25 10.60
C GLU A 317 -22.45 18.22 9.71
N LEU A 318 -21.34 17.69 10.19
CA LEU A 318 -20.64 16.57 9.59
C LEU A 318 -20.78 15.35 10.50
N GLU A 319 -21.27 14.25 9.94
CA GLU A 319 -21.46 12.98 10.65
C GLU A 319 -20.72 11.89 9.88
N ALA A 320 -19.74 11.23 10.51
CA ALA A 320 -19.08 10.06 9.96
C ALA A 320 -18.49 9.20 11.10
N PRO A 321 -18.19 7.91 10.87
CA PRO A 321 -17.54 7.07 11.86
C PRO A 321 -16.22 7.67 12.37
N ALA A 322 -15.89 7.42 13.64
CA ALA A 322 -14.57 7.73 14.19
C ALA A 322 -13.44 7.17 13.31
N ASP A 323 -12.34 7.92 13.22
CA ASP A 323 -11.14 7.59 12.42
C ASP A 323 -11.35 7.46 10.90
N SER A 324 -12.56 7.65 10.37
CA SER A 324 -12.81 7.80 8.93
C SER A 324 -12.30 9.15 8.40
N ARG A 325 -12.44 9.39 7.10
CA ARG A 325 -12.19 10.68 6.44
C ARG A 325 -13.46 11.21 5.80
N ILE A 326 -13.61 12.53 5.82
CA ILE A 326 -14.55 13.26 4.97
C ILE A 326 -13.74 14.10 3.99
N VAL A 327 -13.99 13.90 2.69
CA VAL A 327 -13.49 14.78 1.62
C VAL A 327 -14.70 15.49 1.00
N VAL A 328 -14.70 16.81 1.04
CA VAL A 328 -15.75 17.64 0.43
C VAL A 328 -15.14 18.34 -0.78
N ASN A 329 -15.45 17.85 -1.98
CA ASN A 329 -15.09 18.51 -3.24
C ASN A 329 -16.08 19.65 -3.50
N ILE A 330 -15.57 20.88 -3.55
CA ILE A 330 -16.35 22.11 -3.64
C ILE A 330 -16.04 22.79 -4.97
N TYR A 331 -17.09 23.03 -5.77
CA TYR A 331 -17.00 23.60 -7.11
C TYR A 331 -17.67 24.97 -7.18
N GLY A 332 -17.05 25.90 -7.88
CA GLY A 332 -17.51 27.25 -8.13
C GLY A 332 -16.38 28.27 -7.91
N PRO A 333 -16.36 29.37 -8.69
CA PRO A 333 -15.24 30.32 -8.71
C PRO A 333 -15.08 31.08 -7.39
N SER A 334 -16.10 31.10 -6.54
CA SER A 334 -16.03 31.76 -5.25
C SER A 334 -16.91 31.13 -4.19
N ALA A 335 -16.48 31.21 -2.93
CA ALA A 335 -17.23 30.80 -1.76
C ALA A 335 -17.28 31.91 -0.70
N SER A 336 -18.38 32.00 0.04
CA SER A 336 -18.55 32.97 1.10
C SER A 336 -19.10 32.32 2.37
N PHE A 337 -18.38 32.51 3.48
CA PHE A 337 -18.67 31.95 4.79
C PHE A 337 -18.93 33.09 5.76
N SER A 338 -20.20 33.32 6.08
CA SER A 338 -20.62 34.30 7.08
C SER A 338 -21.96 33.91 7.67
N ASN A 339 -22.27 34.42 8.87
CA ASN A 339 -23.56 34.20 9.54
C ASN A 339 -23.86 32.72 9.89
N PHE A 340 -22.83 31.93 10.16
CA PHE A 340 -23.01 30.57 10.70
C PHE A 340 -23.32 30.66 12.19
N SER A 341 -24.43 30.05 12.61
CA SER A 341 -24.81 30.01 14.02
C SER A 341 -24.18 28.81 14.74
N GLN A 342 -23.99 27.68 14.05
CA GLN A 342 -23.42 26.45 14.61
C GLN A 342 -22.71 25.60 13.55
N HIS A 343 -21.62 24.96 13.97
CA HIS A 343 -20.87 23.93 13.24
C HIS A 343 -20.72 22.74 14.22
N ASN A 344 -21.16 21.54 13.83
CA ASN A 344 -21.18 20.38 14.73
C ASN A 344 -20.60 19.11 14.07
N PHE A 345 -20.02 18.24 14.91
CA PHE A 345 -19.60 16.89 14.53
C PHE A 345 -20.46 15.81 15.20
N ARG A 346 -20.69 14.71 14.50
CA ARG A 346 -21.38 13.50 14.99
C ARG A 346 -20.69 12.23 14.49
N GLY A 347 -21.00 11.09 15.10
CA GLY A 347 -20.50 9.78 14.67
C GLY A 347 -19.04 9.47 15.09
N GLY A 348 -18.37 10.42 15.75
CA GLY A 348 -17.01 10.27 16.26
C GLY A 348 -15.92 10.88 15.37
N ILE A 349 -16.28 11.45 14.21
CA ILE A 349 -15.38 12.28 13.40
C ILE A 349 -15.01 13.57 14.15
N ASP A 350 -13.82 14.10 13.87
CA ASP A 350 -13.34 15.39 14.37
C ASP A 350 -12.63 16.18 13.25
N GLN A 351 -12.17 17.39 13.55
CA GLN A 351 -11.49 18.26 12.59
C GLN A 351 -10.25 17.64 11.94
N THR A 352 -9.59 16.65 12.56
CA THR A 352 -8.41 16.00 12.00
C THR A 352 -8.74 15.01 10.88
N GLY A 353 -10.02 14.69 10.68
CA GLY A 353 -10.51 13.79 9.64
C GLY A 353 -11.18 14.47 8.44
N ILE A 354 -11.16 15.81 8.36
CA ILE A 354 -11.96 16.57 7.39
C ILE A 354 -11.06 17.35 6.43
N LEU A 355 -11.28 17.16 5.12
CA LEU A 355 -10.66 17.89 4.05
C LEU A 355 -11.70 18.60 3.18
N TYR A 356 -11.66 19.93 3.16
CA TYR A 356 -12.41 20.76 2.23
C TYR A 356 -11.55 21.07 1.01
N ASN A 357 -11.84 20.42 -0.12
CA ASN A 357 -11.13 20.62 -1.38
C ASN A 357 -11.89 21.60 -2.27
N PHE A 358 -11.45 22.85 -2.34
CA PHE A 358 -11.98 23.85 -3.27
C PHE A 358 -11.27 23.70 -4.61
N VAL A 359 -11.95 23.07 -5.55
CA VAL A 359 -11.35 22.55 -6.80
C VAL A 359 -10.96 23.67 -7.76
N ASP A 360 -11.83 24.67 -7.92
CA ASP A 360 -11.72 25.72 -8.92
C ASP A 360 -12.01 27.12 -8.35
N ALA A 361 -12.13 27.24 -7.03
CA ALA A 361 -12.35 28.54 -6.39
C ALA A 361 -11.11 29.42 -6.53
N THR A 362 -11.30 30.63 -7.03
CA THR A 362 -10.25 31.66 -7.08
C THR A 362 -10.41 32.68 -5.96
N GLN A 363 -11.59 32.76 -5.33
CA GLN A 363 -11.85 33.67 -4.21
C GLN A 363 -12.60 32.97 -3.08
N ILE A 364 -12.10 33.08 -1.85
CA ILE A 364 -12.83 32.64 -0.66
C ILE A 364 -12.91 33.81 0.31
N THR A 365 -14.12 34.09 0.80
CA THR A 365 -14.34 35.10 1.84
C THR A 365 -14.91 34.44 3.09
N ALA A 366 -14.33 34.72 4.24
CA ALA A 366 -14.81 34.21 5.52
C ALA A 366 -14.79 35.33 6.58
N SER A 367 -15.86 35.42 7.36
CA SER A 367 -15.96 36.38 8.46
C SER A 367 -16.85 35.86 9.58
N GLY A 368 -16.39 35.94 10.84
CA GLY A 368 -17.15 35.41 11.98
C GLY A 368 -17.34 33.90 11.88
N PHE A 369 -16.38 33.18 11.28
CA PHE A 369 -16.51 31.77 10.90
C PHE A 369 -15.30 30.96 11.39
N GLY A 370 -15.54 29.68 11.67
CA GLY A 370 -14.53 28.69 12.04
C GLY A 370 -14.44 27.57 11.00
N PHE A 371 -13.32 27.44 10.29
CA PHE A 371 -13.04 26.23 9.50
C PHE A 371 -12.55 25.13 10.45
N TRP A 372 -13.33 24.08 10.65
CA TRP A 372 -12.91 22.93 11.45
C TRP A 372 -12.59 21.77 10.51
N GLY A 373 -11.32 21.63 10.18
CA GLY A 373 -10.81 20.78 9.11
C GLY A 373 -9.75 21.48 8.28
N THR A 374 -9.07 20.72 7.44
CA THR A 374 -8.07 21.25 6.50
C THR A 374 -8.73 21.76 5.23
N VAL A 375 -8.30 22.93 4.76
CA VAL A 375 -8.73 23.56 3.51
C VAL A 375 -7.63 23.42 2.48
N LEU A 376 -7.95 22.78 1.36
CA LEU A 376 -7.12 22.75 0.15
C LEU A 376 -7.81 23.62 -0.92
N ALA A 377 -7.28 24.81 -1.18
CA ALA A 377 -7.82 25.79 -2.11
C ALA A 377 -6.68 26.46 -2.91
N PRO A 378 -5.86 25.69 -3.64
CA PRO A 378 -4.56 26.13 -4.13
C PRO A 378 -4.63 27.28 -5.17
N LEU A 379 -5.81 27.55 -5.73
CA LEU A 379 -6.06 28.65 -6.67
C LEU A 379 -6.67 29.89 -6.00
N ALA A 380 -7.07 29.80 -4.73
CA ALA A 380 -7.89 30.82 -4.08
C ALA A 380 -7.07 31.88 -3.35
N ASP A 381 -7.40 33.14 -3.60
CA ASP A 381 -7.07 34.23 -2.68
C ASP A 381 -8.14 34.30 -1.59
N ILE A 382 -7.71 34.08 -0.35
CA ILE A 382 -8.59 34.01 0.82
C ILE A 382 -8.59 35.36 1.55
N THR A 383 -9.77 35.93 1.76
CA THR A 383 -9.98 37.01 2.74
C THR A 383 -10.68 36.46 3.97
N PHE A 384 -9.97 36.38 5.10
CA PHE A 384 -10.49 35.75 6.32
C PHE A 384 -10.30 36.64 7.55
N ASN A 385 -11.41 37.20 8.05
CA ASN A 385 -11.40 38.12 9.18
C ASN A 385 -12.25 37.61 10.35
N ASN A 386 -11.88 37.98 11.58
CA ASN A 386 -12.68 37.73 12.79
C ASN A 386 -13.16 36.27 12.90
N GLY A 387 -12.25 35.32 12.72
CA GLY A 387 -12.56 33.89 12.69
C GLY A 387 -11.34 33.06 13.01
N SER A 388 -11.48 31.74 12.89
CA SER A 388 -10.37 30.82 13.13
C SER A 388 -10.39 29.65 12.16
N TRP A 389 -9.27 28.94 12.07
CA TRP A 389 -9.27 27.60 11.49
C TRP A 389 -8.57 26.61 12.42
N ASP A 390 -9.12 25.42 12.49
CA ASP A 390 -8.66 24.28 13.28
C ASP A 390 -8.28 23.18 12.28
N GLY A 391 -7.04 23.24 11.78
CA GLY A 391 -6.58 22.44 10.64
C GLY A 391 -5.50 23.14 9.81
N GLY A 392 -5.25 22.69 8.59
CA GLY A 392 -4.38 23.40 7.64
C GLY A 392 -5.17 24.30 6.69
N ILE A 393 -4.56 25.38 6.20
CA ILE A 393 -5.03 26.09 5.01
C ILE A 393 -3.91 26.07 3.96
N TYR A 394 -4.20 25.53 2.78
CA TYR A 394 -3.31 25.46 1.63
C TYR A 394 -3.94 26.25 0.48
N ALA A 395 -3.44 27.46 0.21
CA ALA A 395 -4.12 28.40 -0.69
C ALA A 395 -3.19 29.21 -1.60
N ASN A 396 -3.74 30.01 -2.52
CA ASN A 396 -2.92 30.94 -3.30
C ASN A 396 -2.45 32.10 -2.42
N SER A 397 -3.34 32.75 -1.67
CA SER A 397 -2.94 33.78 -0.69
C SER A 397 -3.92 33.88 0.46
N LEU A 398 -3.52 34.54 1.55
CA LEU A 398 -4.41 34.84 2.66
C LEU A 398 -4.23 36.29 3.14
N THR A 399 -5.35 37.01 3.24
CA THR A 399 -5.43 38.35 3.82
C THR A 399 -6.46 38.39 4.94
N GLY A 400 -6.07 38.92 6.10
CA GLY A 400 -6.97 39.14 7.22
C GLY A 400 -6.36 38.74 8.56
N ASN A 401 -7.19 38.71 9.61
CA ASN A 401 -6.77 38.53 11.00
C ASN A 401 -7.30 37.24 11.65
N ALA A 402 -7.72 36.25 10.85
CA ALA A 402 -8.14 34.97 11.41
C ALA A 402 -6.99 34.24 12.13
N GLU A 403 -7.33 33.45 13.14
CA GLU A 403 -6.38 32.72 13.99
C GLU A 403 -6.28 31.24 13.58
N GLY A 404 -5.07 30.70 13.55
CA GLY A 404 -4.80 29.30 13.21
C GLY A 404 -4.54 28.45 14.45
N HIS A 405 -5.28 27.35 14.59
CA HIS A 405 -5.10 26.35 15.65
C HIS A 405 -4.56 25.03 15.10
N ILE A 406 -3.77 24.33 15.92
CA ILE A 406 -3.17 23.04 15.55
C ILE A 406 -4.21 21.93 15.67
N ASN A 407 -4.70 21.44 14.53
CA ASN A 407 -5.45 20.21 14.43
C ASN A 407 -5.19 19.58 13.04
N PRO A 408 -3.94 19.16 12.75
CA PRO A 408 -3.55 18.75 11.42
C PRO A 408 -4.41 17.60 10.88
N LEU A 409 -4.60 17.57 9.56
CA LEU A 409 -5.25 16.46 8.90
C LEU A 409 -4.44 15.19 9.18
N LYS A 410 -5.09 14.13 9.68
CA LYS A 410 -4.45 12.82 9.75
C LYS A 410 -4.26 12.31 8.34
N ASP A 411 -3.00 12.05 7.97
CA ASP A 411 -2.64 11.47 6.68
C ASP A 411 -3.51 10.28 6.32
N PHE A 412 -3.78 10.16 5.03
CA PHE A 412 -4.47 9.01 4.46
C PHE A 412 -4.06 8.83 3.01
N GLU A 413 -4.23 7.60 2.53
CA GLU A 413 -4.03 7.26 1.12
C GLU A 413 -5.32 6.63 0.60
N PHE A 414 -5.60 6.85 -0.68
CA PHE A 414 -6.64 6.12 -1.38
C PHE A 414 -6.06 5.53 -2.65
N CYS A 415 -6.44 4.29 -2.95
CA CYS A 415 -5.96 3.59 -4.14
C CYS A 415 -7.14 3.38 -5.09
N GLU A 416 -7.03 3.90 -6.31
CA GLU A 416 -7.97 3.54 -7.38
C GLU A 416 -7.93 2.02 -7.59
N GLY A 417 -9.08 1.40 -7.88
CA GLY A 417 -9.18 -0.04 -8.18
C GLY A 417 -9.43 -0.96 -6.98
N GLN A 418 -9.52 -0.44 -5.75
CA GLN A 418 -10.12 -1.18 -4.63
C GLN A 418 -11.65 -1.21 -4.82
N ASN A 419 -12.12 -2.13 -5.66
CA ASN A 419 -13.52 -2.57 -5.59
C ASN A 419 -13.76 -3.07 -4.17
N ASN A 420 -14.49 -2.29 -3.38
CA ASN A 420 -15.06 -2.72 -2.11
C ASN A 420 -15.97 -3.93 -2.39
N TYR A 421 -15.40 -5.13 -2.28
CA TYR A 421 -16.14 -6.39 -2.27
C TYR A 421 -16.61 -6.72 -0.86
#